data_AF-A0A847AEZ8-F1
#
_entry.id   AF-A0A847AEZ8-F1
#
_cell.length_a   1.000
_cell.length_b   1.000
_cell.length_c   1.000
_cell.angle_alpha   90.00
_cell.angle_beta   90.00
_cell.angle_gamma   90.00
#
_symmetry.space_group_name_H-M   'P 1'
#
loop_
_entity.id
_entity.type
_entity.pdbx_description
1 polymer ?
#
loop_
_entity_poly.entity_id
_entity_poly.type
_entity_poly.pdbx_seq_one_letter_code
_entity_poly.pdbx_strand_id
1 'polypeptide(L)'
;MNTPLLERTGKRRIPRKYLIGIATALVLALAAGLALPVFIRARLPYDAKDYERAREAGDDDRILEIYHALRQARSAFPDKKQSDRIKALDLEAAAVIKKIEQDAGQKSRLLISSAKTGGRLSDDDINWMELFAPVAGREMTGASEETIEQYLSGKMAEEDFRRFIGEMIRIPLLSREFQAIEKGIETVNLIKELLGKAETARVSEDYNEEIKIIQKILSDADLSGLESVSAYLSHRHDRAWQDFYREQIVLIRQEMAHRKTYDASIRINRLLNRFSEDPELLSFKRDCDECNPESVVTWWDPVEHLAVKPLIADPGRAFDGDRYQAAADQNLLLGVEFERTLEQLYERNYVLVDSRSFATREGTLRSMPCPAGKKPIVLVLEDFYSSFPRAESGVAWRLDLNSRGQVEGVLLDRDGSEKFDRSFTAIGILEAFIERHPDFSFNGATGVIALVGQNGIFGYPVADVQDLARQRGGADMGVDLPPLPRTDFSANREKVRAIVSALESRNWKIASGTYNRLSLPFVTVEEIRQDITMTEMWVEPYTGKLSALYCPFGDHIEADPDKTKIYTESGYMLQSGYGAWPYWHGGDGYVYVSRTFLSGAGLRQPRTVNLERFLDAGQVMDRESRPLGNR
;
A
#
# COMPACT_ATOMS: atom_id res chain seq x y z
N MET A 1 69.15 -45.99 -20.17
CA MET A 1 70.61 -46.13 -19.96
C MET A 1 70.83 -46.76 -18.59
N ASN A 2 71.79 -47.69 -18.51
CA ASN A 2 72.54 -48.26 -17.36
C ASN A 2 71.93 -48.35 -15.93
N THR A 3 71.94 -49.60 -15.44
CA THR A 3 72.20 -50.16 -14.09
C THR A 3 72.97 -49.29 -13.07
N PRO A 4 72.88 -49.52 -11.72
CA PRO A 4 73.07 -50.81 -10.97
C PRO A 4 72.04 -51.05 -9.81
N LEU A 5 72.08 -52.04 -8.88
CA LEU A 5 72.70 -53.39 -8.65
C LEU A 5 71.94 -54.10 -7.48
N LEU A 6 72.05 -55.45 -7.34
CA LEU A 6 71.91 -56.28 -6.10
C LEU A 6 70.54 -56.28 -5.34
N GLU A 7 70.05 -57.32 -4.66
CA GLU A 7 70.45 -58.72 -4.35
C GLU A 7 69.16 -59.51 -3.95
N ARG A 8 69.11 -60.86 -3.99
CA ARG A 8 67.91 -61.60 -3.47
C ARG A 8 68.15 -62.99 -2.82
N THR A 9 68.25 -62.97 -1.50
CA THR A 9 67.58 -63.86 -0.51
C THR A 9 67.54 -65.39 -0.72
N GLY A 10 68.34 -66.13 0.05
CA GLY A 10 68.08 -67.54 0.40
C GLY A 10 67.38 -67.67 1.78
N LYS A 11 66.25 -68.39 1.86
CA LYS A 11 65.45 -68.53 3.10
C LYS A 11 66.05 -69.55 4.08
N ARG A 12 66.33 -69.14 5.33
CA ARG A 12 66.53 -70.07 6.48
C ARG A 12 65.23 -70.25 7.26
N ARG A 13 64.87 -71.50 7.58
CA ARG A 13 63.70 -71.83 8.44
C ARG A 13 64.10 -71.83 9.92
N ILE A 14 63.27 -71.24 10.77
CA ILE A 14 63.51 -71.10 12.22
C ILE A 14 63.08 -72.39 12.97
N PRO A 15 63.84 -72.91 13.95
CA PRO A 15 63.49 -74.13 14.68
C PRO A 15 62.19 -74.00 15.52
N ARG A 16 61.40 -75.07 15.56
CA ARG A 16 60.04 -75.12 16.16
C ARG A 16 59.96 -74.68 17.64
N LYS A 17 61.06 -74.79 18.41
CA LYS A 17 61.13 -74.35 19.82
C LYS A 17 61.10 -72.81 19.95
N TYR A 18 61.73 -72.08 19.04
CA TYR A 18 61.67 -70.62 19.00
C TYR A 18 60.30 -70.12 18.55
N LEU A 19 59.61 -70.85 17.66
CA LEU A 19 58.22 -70.56 17.28
C LEU A 19 57.26 -70.62 18.48
N ILE A 20 57.44 -71.56 19.42
CA ILE A 20 56.64 -71.61 20.64
C ILE A 20 56.98 -70.42 21.55
N GLY A 21 58.27 -70.13 21.79
CA GLY A 21 58.68 -68.96 22.58
C GLY A 21 58.17 -67.63 22.02
N ILE A 22 58.24 -67.46 20.68
CA ILE A 22 57.70 -66.28 19.98
C ILE A 22 56.17 -66.27 20.05
N ALA A 23 55.48 -67.41 19.96
CA ALA A 23 54.03 -67.47 20.13
C ALA A 23 53.60 -67.14 21.56
N THR A 24 54.28 -67.62 22.60
CA THR A 24 53.99 -67.27 23.99
C THR A 24 54.31 -65.80 24.27
N ALA A 25 55.41 -65.27 23.72
CA ALA A 25 55.73 -63.84 23.80
C ALA A 25 54.71 -62.98 23.04
N LEU A 26 54.21 -63.42 21.87
CA LEU A 26 53.14 -62.76 21.14
C LEU A 26 51.79 -62.86 21.85
N VAL A 27 51.48 -63.97 22.53
CA VAL A 27 50.26 -64.11 23.33
C VAL A 27 50.34 -63.30 24.62
N LEU A 28 51.53 -63.17 25.23
CA LEU A 28 51.75 -62.26 26.35
C LEU A 28 51.78 -60.80 25.92
N ALA A 29 52.28 -60.48 24.73
CA ALA A 29 52.19 -59.14 24.14
C ALA A 29 50.78 -58.81 23.63
N LEU A 30 50.00 -59.79 23.16
CA LEU A 30 48.57 -59.64 22.91
C LEU A 30 47.82 -59.51 24.23
N ALA A 31 48.13 -60.27 25.27
CA ALA A 31 47.47 -60.18 26.57
C ALA A 31 47.80 -58.84 27.26
N ALA A 32 49.04 -58.38 27.20
CA ALA A 32 49.44 -57.05 27.65
C ALA A 32 48.83 -55.95 26.76
N GLY A 33 48.78 -56.15 25.44
CA GLY A 33 48.18 -55.22 24.46
C GLY A 33 46.64 -55.19 24.47
N LEU A 34 45.98 -56.26 24.94
CA LEU A 34 44.54 -56.36 25.18
C LEU A 34 44.18 -55.97 26.62
N ALA A 35 45.13 -56.00 27.56
CA ALA A 35 45.03 -55.34 28.86
C ALA A 35 45.36 -53.83 28.78
N LEU A 36 46.05 -53.36 27.74
CA LEU A 36 46.30 -51.93 27.52
C LEU A 36 45.12 -51.13 26.93
N PRO A 37 43.99 -51.79 26.61
CA PRO A 37 42.69 -51.18 26.82
C PRO A 37 41.82 -52.04 27.75
N VAL A 38 42.22 -52.17 29.03
CA VAL A 38 41.23 -52.22 30.10
C VAL A 38 40.38 -50.96 29.96
N PHE A 39 39.21 -51.14 29.34
CA PHE A 39 38.00 -50.34 29.46
C PHE A 39 38.18 -48.96 30.13
N ILE A 40 38.72 -47.99 29.38
CA ILE A 40 38.28 -46.60 29.56
C ILE A 40 36.84 -46.55 29.04
N ARG A 41 35.92 -47.05 29.87
CA ARG A 41 34.48 -46.87 29.67
C ARG A 41 34.26 -45.37 29.67
N ALA A 42 33.94 -44.81 28.50
CA ALA A 42 33.45 -43.44 28.40
C ALA A 42 32.38 -43.24 29.50
N ARG A 43 32.66 -42.26 30.34
CA ARG A 43 31.94 -41.81 31.53
C ARG A 43 32.18 -40.31 31.60
N LEU A 44 31.18 -39.58 32.06
CA LEU A 44 31.36 -38.18 32.38
C LEU A 44 32.22 -38.06 33.64
N PRO A 45 32.99 -36.97 33.79
CA PRO A 45 33.69 -36.66 35.03
C PRO A 45 32.71 -36.41 36.18
N TYR A 46 31.51 -35.90 35.87
CA TYR A 46 30.45 -35.53 36.80
C TYR A 46 29.07 -35.87 36.25
N ASP A 47 28.10 -36.08 37.13
CA ASP A 47 26.67 -36.26 36.78
C ASP A 47 25.78 -35.14 37.34
N ALA A 48 24.47 -35.22 37.09
CA ALA A 48 23.51 -34.23 37.57
C ALA A 48 23.46 -34.12 39.11
N LYS A 49 23.77 -35.18 39.86
CA LYS A 49 23.80 -35.19 41.33
C LYS A 49 25.09 -34.59 41.88
N ASP A 50 26.18 -34.60 41.13
CA ASP A 50 27.37 -33.80 41.49
C ASP A 50 27.05 -32.30 41.43
N TYR A 51 26.35 -31.88 40.36
CA TYR A 51 25.89 -30.49 40.24
C TYR A 51 24.89 -30.11 41.33
N GLU A 52 23.84 -30.90 41.56
CA GLU A 52 22.84 -30.59 42.60
C GLU A 52 23.46 -30.51 44.00
N ARG A 53 24.41 -31.39 44.34
CA ARG A 53 25.15 -31.30 45.61
C ARG A 53 26.00 -30.05 45.73
N ALA A 54 26.70 -29.64 44.67
CA ALA A 54 27.47 -28.40 44.67
C ALA A 54 26.56 -27.17 44.82
N ARG A 55 25.40 -27.19 44.15
CA ARG A 55 24.37 -26.15 44.23
C ARG A 55 23.73 -26.05 45.62
N GLU A 56 23.38 -27.17 46.24
CA GLU A 56 22.86 -27.24 47.61
C GLU A 56 23.89 -26.78 48.66
N ALA A 57 25.19 -27.03 48.40
CA ALA A 57 26.29 -26.59 49.26
C ALA A 57 26.69 -25.11 49.08
N GLY A 58 26.25 -24.45 48.00
CA GLY A 58 26.72 -23.11 47.63
C GLY A 58 28.18 -23.08 47.14
N ASP A 59 28.68 -24.21 46.62
CA ASP A 59 30.08 -24.38 46.19
C ASP A 59 30.24 -23.95 44.72
N ASP A 60 30.35 -22.63 44.53
CA ASP A 60 30.40 -21.97 43.22
C ASP A 60 31.64 -22.37 42.39
N ASP A 61 32.82 -22.52 43.02
CA ASP A 61 34.03 -23.05 42.38
C ASP A 61 33.80 -24.47 41.84
N ARG A 62 33.16 -25.33 42.64
CA ARG A 62 32.84 -26.70 42.24
C ARG A 62 31.83 -26.75 41.10
N ILE A 63 30.86 -25.83 41.05
CA ILE A 63 29.91 -25.72 39.92
C ILE A 63 30.66 -25.40 38.62
N LEU A 64 31.64 -24.50 38.65
CA LEU A 64 32.47 -24.19 37.48
C LEU A 64 33.42 -25.33 37.09
N GLU A 65 34.02 -26.02 38.06
CA GLU A 65 34.81 -27.24 37.78
C GLU A 65 33.97 -28.27 37.04
N ILE A 66 32.72 -28.49 37.49
CA ILE A 66 31.75 -29.36 36.83
C ILE A 66 31.45 -28.87 35.41
N TYR A 67 31.16 -27.58 35.23
CA TYR A 67 30.86 -26.96 33.93
C TYR A 67 32.01 -27.14 32.93
N HIS A 68 33.24 -26.79 33.33
CA HIS A 68 34.42 -26.85 32.47
C HIS A 68 34.81 -28.30 32.15
N ALA A 69 34.80 -29.20 33.13
CA ALA A 69 35.12 -30.61 32.91
C ALA A 69 34.09 -31.29 31.99
N LEU A 70 32.81 -30.95 32.10
CA LEU A 70 31.78 -31.44 31.18
C LEU A 70 31.97 -30.88 29.76
N ARG A 71 32.23 -29.58 29.59
CA ARG A 71 32.53 -29.00 28.26
C ARG A 71 33.79 -29.62 27.64
N GLN A 72 34.84 -29.86 28.44
CA GLN A 72 36.04 -30.53 27.99
C GLN A 72 35.76 -31.99 27.59
N ALA A 73 35.02 -32.75 28.40
CA ALA A 73 34.63 -34.12 28.09
C ALA A 73 33.82 -34.21 26.78
N ARG A 74 32.89 -33.27 26.55
CA ARG A 74 32.14 -33.17 25.28
C ARG A 74 33.05 -32.88 24.09
N SER A 75 34.00 -31.96 24.22
CA SER A 75 34.99 -31.66 23.17
C SER A 75 35.93 -32.83 22.85
N ALA A 76 36.09 -33.78 23.77
CA ALA A 76 36.92 -34.97 23.60
C ALA A 76 36.16 -36.17 22.98
N PHE A 77 34.84 -36.08 22.76
CA PHE A 77 34.10 -37.14 22.07
C PHE A 77 34.41 -37.13 20.56
N PRO A 78 34.91 -38.23 19.97
CA PRO A 78 35.40 -38.22 18.59
C PRO A 78 34.25 -38.11 17.56
N ASP A 79 34.50 -37.28 16.55
CA ASP A 79 33.48 -36.69 15.66
C ASP A 79 32.95 -37.63 14.56
N LYS A 80 33.27 -38.93 14.58
CA LYS A 80 32.90 -39.89 13.53
C LYS A 80 32.47 -41.25 14.09
N LYS A 81 31.16 -41.53 13.99
CA LYS A 81 30.46 -42.78 14.38
C LYS A 81 30.41 -43.07 15.88
N GLN A 82 29.77 -42.19 16.65
CA GLN A 82 29.45 -42.44 18.06
C GLN A 82 28.55 -43.68 18.23
N SER A 83 28.92 -44.57 19.16
CA SER A 83 28.00 -45.58 19.69
C SER A 83 26.87 -44.90 20.49
N ASP A 84 25.72 -45.55 20.64
CA ASP A 84 24.57 -44.95 21.32
C ASP A 84 24.86 -44.57 22.78
N ARG A 85 25.85 -45.24 23.39
CA ARG A 85 26.40 -44.87 24.70
C ARG A 85 27.08 -43.50 24.70
N ILE A 86 27.86 -43.15 23.67
CA ILE A 86 28.54 -41.84 23.62
C ILE A 86 27.51 -40.74 23.35
N LYS A 87 26.50 -40.99 22.50
CA LYS A 87 25.37 -40.08 22.30
C LYS A 87 24.61 -39.81 23.60
N ALA A 88 24.35 -40.86 24.39
CA ALA A 88 23.69 -40.74 25.69
C ALA A 88 24.51 -39.88 26.67
N LEU A 89 25.84 -40.07 26.72
CA LEU A 89 26.73 -39.27 27.58
C LEU A 89 26.85 -37.82 27.10
N ASP A 90 26.86 -37.55 25.78
CA ASP A 90 26.85 -36.17 25.27
C ASP A 90 25.53 -35.46 25.60
N LEU A 91 24.38 -36.14 25.46
CA LEU A 91 23.07 -35.63 25.86
C LEU A 91 22.99 -35.36 27.37
N GLU A 92 23.52 -36.28 28.19
CA GLU A 92 23.58 -36.12 29.66
C GLU A 92 24.46 -34.92 30.06
N ALA A 93 25.66 -34.81 29.49
CA ALA A 93 26.54 -33.66 29.72
C ALA A 93 25.92 -32.34 29.22
N ALA A 94 25.27 -32.34 28.04
CA ALA A 94 24.57 -31.19 27.50
C ALA A 94 23.42 -30.75 28.40
N ALA A 95 22.67 -31.69 29.01
CA ALA A 95 21.60 -31.38 29.94
C ALA A 95 22.12 -30.73 31.23
N VAL A 96 23.22 -31.23 31.81
CA VAL A 96 23.82 -30.64 33.02
C VAL A 96 24.45 -29.27 32.72
N ILE A 97 25.19 -29.13 31.62
CA ILE A 97 25.73 -27.83 31.15
C ILE A 97 24.61 -26.81 30.97
N LYS A 98 23.53 -27.17 30.26
CA LYS A 98 22.38 -26.30 30.04
C LYS A 98 21.69 -25.91 31.35
N LYS A 99 21.62 -26.83 32.33
CA LYS A 99 21.05 -26.56 33.64
C LYS A 99 21.90 -25.57 34.44
N ILE A 100 23.23 -25.71 34.41
CA ILE A 100 24.18 -24.74 34.99
C ILE A 100 24.01 -23.36 34.34
N GLU A 101 23.94 -23.30 33.00
CA GLU A 101 23.73 -22.05 32.25
C GLU A 101 22.38 -21.39 32.57
N GLN A 102 21.31 -22.18 32.71
CA GLN A 102 19.99 -21.68 33.10
C GLN A 102 19.95 -21.13 34.53
N ASP A 103 20.52 -21.84 35.49
CA ASP A 103 20.48 -21.43 36.91
C ASP A 103 21.40 -20.21 37.15
N ALA A 104 22.58 -20.18 36.51
CA ALA A 104 23.45 -19.01 36.52
C ALA A 104 22.81 -17.80 35.80
N GLY A 105 22.20 -18.01 34.63
CA GLY A 105 21.46 -16.97 33.91
C GLY A 105 20.24 -16.44 34.66
N GLN A 106 19.59 -17.28 35.49
CA GLN A 106 18.51 -16.83 36.37
C GLN A 106 19.05 -16.02 37.56
N LYS A 107 20.13 -16.48 38.21
CA LYS A 107 20.76 -15.75 39.33
C LYS A 107 21.30 -14.39 38.87
N SER A 108 21.96 -14.31 37.71
CA SER A 108 22.48 -13.04 37.18
C SER A 108 21.37 -12.03 36.85
N ARG A 109 20.27 -12.47 36.21
CA ARG A 109 19.07 -11.64 35.97
C ARG A 109 18.45 -11.13 37.28
N LEU A 110 18.40 -11.95 38.34
CA LEU A 110 17.88 -11.54 39.65
C LEU A 110 18.77 -10.47 40.32
N LEU A 111 20.09 -10.62 40.25
CA LEU A 111 21.05 -9.64 40.78
C LEU A 111 20.93 -8.29 40.06
N ILE A 112 20.91 -8.30 38.73
CA ILE A 112 20.75 -7.08 37.92
C ILE A 112 19.38 -6.44 38.15
N SER A 113 18.31 -7.24 38.25
CA SER A 113 16.97 -6.72 38.59
C SER A 113 16.91 -6.13 40.01
N SER A 114 17.65 -6.68 40.98
CA SER A 114 17.76 -6.15 42.33
C SER A 114 18.41 -4.75 42.32
N ALA A 115 19.55 -4.62 41.63
CA ALA A 115 20.25 -3.35 41.44
C ALA A 115 19.36 -2.30 40.75
N LYS A 116 18.63 -2.70 39.71
CA LYS A 116 17.64 -1.85 39.01
C LYS A 116 16.54 -1.34 39.95
N THR A 117 16.07 -2.15 40.89
CA THR A 117 15.07 -1.75 41.91
C THR A 117 15.67 -0.99 43.10
N GLY A 118 16.95 -0.60 43.02
CA GLY A 118 17.64 0.21 44.02
C GLY A 118 18.33 -0.57 45.13
N GLY A 119 18.42 -1.90 45.02
CA GLY A 119 19.31 -2.73 45.84
C GLY A 119 20.78 -2.44 45.54
N ARG A 120 21.68 -2.81 46.46
CA ARG A 120 23.13 -2.78 46.24
C ARG A 120 23.65 -4.20 46.08
N LEU A 121 24.61 -4.39 45.19
CA LEU A 121 25.32 -5.67 45.07
C LEU A 121 26.33 -5.79 46.21
N SER A 122 26.36 -6.93 46.88
CA SER A 122 27.44 -7.25 47.82
C SER A 122 28.73 -7.58 47.04
N ASP A 123 29.86 -7.57 47.73
CA ASP A 123 31.12 -7.97 47.10
C ASP A 123 31.11 -9.46 46.74
N ASP A 124 30.37 -10.30 47.49
CA ASP A 124 30.12 -11.71 47.14
C ASP A 124 29.28 -11.84 45.86
N ASP A 125 28.28 -10.99 45.64
CA ASP A 125 27.50 -10.97 44.39
C ASP A 125 28.38 -10.59 43.18
N ILE A 126 29.29 -9.63 43.36
CA ILE A 126 30.21 -9.18 42.29
C ILE A 126 31.25 -10.25 41.97
N ASN A 127 31.87 -10.83 43.01
CA ASN A 127 32.78 -11.96 42.86
C ASN A 127 32.10 -13.12 42.13
N TRP A 128 30.84 -13.42 42.49
CA TRP A 128 30.04 -14.43 41.82
C TRP A 128 29.78 -14.09 40.34
N MET A 129 29.44 -12.84 40.03
CA MET A 129 29.21 -12.41 38.64
C MET A 129 30.49 -12.39 37.79
N GLU A 130 31.64 -12.06 38.35
CA GLU A 130 32.94 -12.20 37.67
C GLU A 130 33.26 -13.68 37.40
N LEU A 131 33.13 -14.52 38.43
CA LEU A 131 33.38 -15.96 38.36
C LEU A 131 32.49 -16.64 37.31
N PHE A 132 31.19 -16.32 37.27
CA PHE A 132 30.23 -16.89 36.31
C PHE A 132 30.11 -16.16 34.97
N ALA A 133 30.90 -15.11 34.70
CA ALA A 133 30.89 -14.41 33.41
C ALA A 133 31.08 -15.34 32.19
N PRO A 134 31.92 -16.41 32.21
CA PRO A 134 32.05 -17.36 31.10
C PRO A 134 30.82 -18.24 30.84
N VAL A 135 29.88 -18.29 31.80
CA VAL A 135 28.67 -19.13 31.79
C VAL A 135 27.42 -18.31 31.47
N ALA A 136 27.25 -17.17 32.16
CA ALA A 136 26.02 -16.36 32.16
C ALA A 136 26.24 -14.91 31.69
N GLY A 137 27.39 -14.59 31.09
CA GLY A 137 27.74 -13.24 30.66
C GLY A 137 26.79 -12.66 29.61
N ARG A 138 26.20 -13.49 28.74
CA ARG A 138 25.18 -13.04 27.77
C ARG A 138 23.90 -12.59 28.47
N GLU A 139 23.47 -13.34 29.47
CA GLU A 139 22.29 -13.06 30.27
C GLU A 139 22.52 -11.82 31.16
N MET A 140 23.76 -11.58 31.59
CA MET A 140 24.17 -10.34 32.27
C MET A 140 24.04 -9.13 31.33
N THR A 141 24.67 -9.17 30.15
CA THR A 141 24.60 -8.08 29.16
C THR A 141 23.15 -7.80 28.76
N GLY A 142 22.37 -8.84 28.43
CA GLY A 142 20.97 -8.68 28.02
C GLY A 142 20.07 -8.06 29.09
N ALA A 143 20.24 -8.41 30.38
CA ALA A 143 19.47 -7.79 31.46
C ALA A 143 19.85 -6.32 31.71
N SER A 144 21.11 -5.98 31.44
CA SER A 144 21.61 -4.60 31.48
C SER A 144 21.10 -3.77 30.29
N GLU A 145 21.13 -4.32 29.08
CA GLU A 145 20.49 -3.76 27.88
C GLU A 145 19.00 -3.50 28.11
N GLU A 146 18.23 -4.48 28.61
CA GLU A 146 16.80 -4.36 28.97
C GLU A 146 16.54 -3.17 29.94
N THR A 147 17.53 -2.80 30.77
CA THR A 147 17.42 -1.67 31.72
C THR A 147 17.74 -0.33 31.03
N ILE A 148 18.72 -0.30 30.13
CA ILE A 148 19.00 0.85 29.27
C ILE A 148 17.79 1.16 28.36
N GLU A 149 17.15 0.15 27.76
CA GLU A 149 15.93 0.34 26.97
C GLU A 149 14.80 0.97 27.80
N GLN A 150 14.66 0.58 29.07
CA GLN A 150 13.64 1.12 29.97
C GLN A 150 13.92 2.57 30.36
N TYR A 151 15.19 2.95 30.51
CA TYR A 151 15.56 4.35 30.69
C TYR A 151 15.27 5.20 29.46
N LEU A 152 15.73 4.75 28.28
CA LEU A 152 15.56 5.46 27.01
C LEU A 152 14.09 5.56 26.56
N SER A 153 13.24 4.59 26.91
CA SER A 153 11.79 4.64 26.68
C SER A 153 10.99 5.36 27.78
N GLY A 154 11.66 6.05 28.71
CA GLY A 154 11.00 6.86 29.74
C GLY A 154 10.32 6.06 30.87
N LYS A 155 10.52 4.74 30.93
CA LYS A 155 9.93 3.84 31.94
C LYS A 155 10.73 3.77 33.25
N MET A 156 11.87 4.47 33.31
CA MET A 156 12.77 4.53 34.47
C MET A 156 13.22 5.98 34.73
N ALA A 157 13.28 6.36 36.01
CA ALA A 157 13.76 7.67 36.43
C ALA A 157 15.29 7.77 36.31
N GLU A 158 15.81 9.00 36.18
CA GLU A 158 17.25 9.24 36.04
C GLU A 158 18.03 8.90 37.32
N GLU A 159 17.46 9.19 38.49
CA GLU A 159 18.09 8.88 39.79
C GLU A 159 18.30 7.37 39.96
N ASP A 160 17.32 6.56 39.55
CA ASP A 160 17.41 5.10 39.58
C ASP A 160 18.41 4.60 38.54
N PHE A 161 18.43 5.18 37.34
CA PHE A 161 19.36 4.77 36.28
C PHE A 161 20.82 5.12 36.63
N ARG A 162 21.08 6.30 37.20
CA ARG A 162 22.42 6.67 37.71
C ARG A 162 22.88 5.73 38.85
N ARG A 163 21.97 5.31 39.73
CA ARG A 163 22.27 4.31 40.77
C ARG A 163 22.58 2.94 40.17
N PHE A 164 21.79 2.50 39.18
CA PHE A 164 22.01 1.26 38.46
C PHE A 164 23.37 1.24 37.75
N ILE A 165 23.74 2.33 37.06
CA ILE A 165 25.08 2.50 36.44
C ILE A 165 26.18 2.28 37.49
N GLY A 166 26.08 2.91 38.66
CA GLY A 166 27.08 2.79 39.72
C GLY A 166 27.29 1.34 40.22
N GLU A 167 26.24 0.53 40.27
CA GLU A 167 26.35 -0.90 40.59
C GLU A 167 26.94 -1.71 39.41
N MET A 168 26.54 -1.42 38.16
CA MET A 168 27.05 -2.12 36.98
C MET A 168 28.54 -1.83 36.70
N ILE A 169 29.04 -0.64 37.04
CA ILE A 169 30.48 -0.30 36.94
C ILE A 169 31.33 -1.23 37.81
N ARG A 170 30.79 -1.76 38.91
CA ARG A 170 31.51 -2.67 39.82
C ARG A 170 31.67 -4.08 39.24
N ILE A 171 30.90 -4.48 38.23
CA ILE A 171 30.96 -5.80 37.61
C ILE A 171 32.01 -5.79 36.48
N PRO A 172 33.13 -6.54 36.56
CA PRO A 172 34.24 -6.42 35.60
C PRO A 172 33.85 -6.60 34.13
N LEU A 173 32.90 -7.51 33.83
CA LEU A 173 32.37 -7.74 32.48
C LEU A 173 31.68 -6.51 31.88
N LEU A 174 30.95 -5.75 32.70
CA LEU A 174 30.11 -4.61 32.28
C LEU A 174 30.80 -3.25 32.51
N SER A 175 31.85 -3.22 33.33
CA SER A 175 32.49 -2.01 33.85
C SER A 175 32.84 -1.00 32.76
N ARG A 176 33.46 -1.45 31.66
CA ARG A 176 33.89 -0.58 30.54
C ARG A 176 32.72 0.14 29.87
N GLU A 177 31.63 -0.57 29.61
CA GLU A 177 30.44 0.01 28.95
C GLU A 177 29.75 1.00 29.89
N PHE A 178 29.54 0.59 31.15
CA PHE A 178 28.84 1.45 32.11
C PHE A 178 29.65 2.69 32.53
N GLN A 179 31.00 2.63 32.51
CA GLN A 179 31.86 3.82 32.63
C GLN A 179 31.71 4.78 31.42
N ALA A 180 31.54 4.24 30.22
CA ALA A 180 31.31 5.05 29.02
C ALA A 180 29.91 5.69 29.04
N ILE A 181 28.89 4.95 29.48
CA ILE A 181 27.54 5.48 29.74
C ILE A 181 27.55 6.55 30.83
N GLU A 182 28.27 6.35 31.95
CA GLU A 182 28.40 7.36 33.02
C GLU A 182 29.04 8.65 32.51
N LYS A 183 30.14 8.53 31.76
CA LYS A 183 30.84 9.67 31.15
C LYS A 183 29.98 10.36 30.07
N GLY A 184 29.17 9.59 29.34
CA GLY A 184 28.30 10.05 28.26
C GLY A 184 26.87 10.38 28.69
N ILE A 185 26.58 10.43 29.99
CA ILE A 185 25.21 10.45 30.52
C ILE A 185 24.36 11.63 30.01
N GLU A 186 24.96 12.79 29.79
CA GLU A 186 24.26 13.96 29.22
C GLU A 186 23.82 13.72 27.76
N THR A 187 24.62 12.96 26.99
CA THR A 187 24.24 12.50 25.64
C THR A 187 23.11 11.49 25.70
N VAL A 188 23.13 10.55 26.65
CA VAL A 188 22.06 9.56 26.87
C VAL A 188 20.75 10.25 27.28
N ASN A 189 20.84 11.29 28.13
CA ASN A 189 19.71 12.13 28.53
C ASN A 189 19.11 12.90 27.34
N LEU A 190 19.94 13.52 26.51
CA LEU A 190 19.49 14.18 25.27
C LEU A 190 18.82 13.20 24.30
N ILE A 191 19.39 12.01 24.12
CA ILE A 191 18.80 10.95 23.29
C ILE A 191 17.42 10.55 23.83
N LYS A 192 17.27 10.37 25.15
CA LYS A 192 15.98 10.08 25.80
C LYS A 192 14.93 11.18 25.56
N GLU A 193 15.32 12.46 25.65
CA GLU A 193 14.40 13.57 25.36
C GLU A 193 13.93 13.55 23.89
N LEU A 194 14.86 13.36 22.94
CA LEU A 194 14.55 13.26 21.51
C LEU A 194 13.67 12.04 21.21
N LEU A 195 13.89 10.91 21.89
CA LEU A 195 13.04 9.72 21.79
C LEU A 195 11.61 9.95 22.31
N GLY A 196 11.36 10.90 23.21
CA GLY A 196 10.01 11.29 23.57
C GLY A 196 9.17 11.81 22.39
N LYS A 197 9.82 12.46 21.41
CA LYS A 197 9.18 12.88 20.15
C LYS A 197 8.91 11.69 19.23
N ALA A 198 9.85 10.73 19.16
CA ALA A 198 9.66 9.48 18.42
C ALA A 198 8.51 8.63 19.01
N GLU A 199 8.37 8.58 20.34
CA GLU A 199 7.25 7.93 21.02
C GLU A 199 5.92 8.63 20.71
N THR A 200 5.89 9.96 20.70
CA THR A 200 4.69 10.74 20.34
C THR A 200 4.25 10.43 18.89
N ALA A 201 5.20 10.44 17.94
CA ALA A 201 4.94 10.07 16.55
C ALA A 201 4.38 8.64 16.43
N ARG A 202 5.00 7.69 17.16
CA ARG A 202 4.57 6.29 17.18
C ARG A 202 3.16 6.10 17.76
N VAL A 203 2.80 6.80 18.83
CA VAL A 203 1.45 6.76 19.43
C VAL A 203 0.39 7.34 18.47
N SER A 204 0.78 8.24 17.57
CA SER A 204 -0.05 8.73 16.46
C SER A 204 0.09 7.93 15.16
N GLU A 205 0.76 6.77 15.19
CA GLU A 205 1.03 5.89 14.03
C GLU A 205 1.84 6.55 12.88
N ASP A 206 2.48 7.71 13.09
CA ASP A 206 3.41 8.30 12.12
C ASP A 206 4.79 7.66 12.22
N TYR A 207 4.87 6.41 11.75
CA TYR A 207 6.12 5.65 11.67
C TYR A 207 7.18 6.37 10.80
N ASN A 208 6.75 7.16 9.83
CA ASN A 208 7.63 7.93 8.97
C ASN A 208 8.38 9.03 9.75
N GLU A 209 7.72 9.70 10.70
CA GLU A 209 8.37 10.69 11.56
C GLU A 209 9.18 10.03 12.69
N GLU A 210 8.72 8.90 13.24
CA GLU A 210 9.53 8.05 14.14
C GLU A 210 10.87 7.66 13.48
N ILE A 211 10.83 7.17 12.23
CA ILE A 211 12.01 6.82 11.43
C ILE A 211 12.97 8.01 11.31
N LYS A 212 12.47 9.19 10.90
CA LYS A 212 13.31 10.39 10.73
C LYS A 212 13.99 10.82 12.02
N ILE A 213 13.26 10.80 13.13
CA ILE A 213 13.78 11.21 14.45
C ILE A 213 14.91 10.26 14.86
N ILE A 214 14.71 8.94 14.77
CA ILE A 214 15.72 7.95 15.18
C ILE A 214 16.92 7.97 14.22
N GLN A 215 16.69 8.06 12.91
CA GLN A 215 17.77 8.20 11.92
C GLN A 215 18.61 9.47 12.18
N LYS A 216 17.96 10.58 12.55
CA LYS A 216 18.67 11.81 12.93
C LYS A 216 19.51 11.61 14.20
N ILE A 217 18.96 10.98 15.24
CA ILE A 217 19.74 10.66 16.46
C ILE A 217 20.97 9.80 16.12
N LEU A 218 20.79 8.75 15.31
CA LEU A 218 21.87 7.87 14.83
C LEU A 218 22.94 8.57 13.98
N SER A 219 22.63 9.75 13.42
CA SER A 219 23.54 10.51 12.55
C SER A 219 24.22 11.67 13.26
N ASP A 220 23.51 12.34 14.18
CA ASP A 220 23.95 13.59 14.82
C ASP A 220 24.59 13.38 16.20
N ALA A 221 24.28 12.28 16.91
CA ALA A 221 24.76 12.03 18.27
C ALA A 221 26.13 11.33 18.31
N ASP A 222 27.00 11.72 19.24
CA ASP A 222 28.23 10.97 19.52
C ASP A 222 27.91 9.71 20.33
N LEU A 223 27.84 8.57 19.62
CA LEU A 223 27.59 7.25 20.20
C LEU A 223 28.90 6.47 20.51
N SER A 224 30.04 7.15 20.56
CA SER A 224 31.35 6.53 20.79
C SER A 224 31.44 5.87 22.18
N GLY A 225 31.43 4.54 22.23
CA GLY A 225 31.42 3.78 23.48
C GLY A 225 30.03 3.66 24.14
N LEU A 226 28.95 3.93 23.39
CA LEU A 226 27.56 3.75 23.82
C LEU A 226 26.91 2.60 23.03
N GLU A 227 27.57 1.45 22.96
CA GLU A 227 27.18 0.32 22.11
C GLU A 227 25.73 -0.16 22.35
N SER A 228 25.31 -0.40 23.61
CA SER A 228 23.92 -0.76 23.92
C SER A 228 22.89 0.31 23.51
N VAL A 229 23.23 1.60 23.62
CA VAL A 229 22.35 2.71 23.21
C VAL A 229 22.19 2.71 21.68
N SER A 230 23.30 2.54 20.96
CA SER A 230 23.32 2.43 19.49
C SER A 230 22.54 1.20 18.99
N ALA A 231 22.68 0.06 19.67
CA ALA A 231 21.93 -1.16 19.39
C ALA A 231 20.41 -0.97 19.59
N TYR A 232 19.99 -0.37 20.71
CA TYR A 232 18.58 -0.04 20.96
C TYR A 232 18.01 0.89 19.88
N LEU A 233 18.71 1.98 19.56
CA LEU A 233 18.29 2.93 18.52
C LEU A 233 18.15 2.24 17.16
N SER A 234 19.12 1.40 16.77
CA SER A 234 19.09 0.64 15.52
C SER A 234 17.92 -0.35 15.47
N HIS A 235 17.68 -1.10 16.55
CA HIS A 235 16.56 -2.03 16.64
C HIS A 235 15.20 -1.32 16.67
N ARG A 236 15.10 -0.14 17.31
CA ARG A 236 13.88 0.68 17.26
C ARG A 236 13.63 1.23 15.85
N HIS A 237 14.66 1.73 15.18
CA HIS A 237 14.61 2.20 13.79
C HIS A 237 14.16 1.10 12.83
N ASP A 238 14.72 -0.10 12.95
CA ASP A 238 14.32 -1.24 12.12
C ASP A 238 12.88 -1.67 12.35
N ARG A 239 12.40 -1.67 13.61
CA ARG A 239 10.97 -1.92 13.90
C ARG A 239 10.06 -0.84 13.30
N ALA A 240 10.43 0.44 13.40
CA ALA A 240 9.66 1.52 12.79
C ALA A 240 9.60 1.37 11.26
N TRP A 241 10.70 0.97 10.60
CA TRP A 241 10.71 0.62 9.17
C TRP A 241 9.84 -0.58 8.81
N GLN A 242 9.83 -1.63 9.64
CA GLN A 242 8.96 -2.79 9.44
C GLN A 242 7.47 -2.42 9.59
N ASP A 243 7.14 -1.51 10.49
CA ASP A 243 5.77 -1.04 10.70
C ASP A 243 5.31 -0.15 9.54
N PHE A 244 6.16 0.82 9.14
CA PHE A 244 5.96 1.64 7.95
C PHE A 244 5.79 0.80 6.68
N TYR A 245 6.62 -0.24 6.47
CA TYR A 245 6.46 -1.16 5.36
C TYR A 245 5.07 -1.82 5.34
N ARG A 246 4.59 -2.33 6.49
CA ARG A 246 3.31 -3.04 6.57
C ARG A 246 2.11 -2.13 6.26
N GLU A 247 2.19 -0.86 6.60
CA GLU A 247 1.21 0.15 6.20
C GLU A 247 1.31 0.45 4.69
N GLN A 248 2.51 0.81 4.21
CA GLN A 248 2.71 1.26 2.83
C GLN A 248 2.47 0.16 1.78
N ILE A 249 2.78 -1.11 2.06
CA ILE A 249 2.55 -2.20 1.09
C ILE A 249 1.05 -2.41 0.81
N VAL A 250 0.16 -2.12 1.77
CA VAL A 250 -1.29 -2.16 1.57
C VAL A 250 -1.72 -1.03 0.63
N LEU A 251 -1.19 0.18 0.82
CA LEU A 251 -1.45 1.33 -0.06
C LEU A 251 -0.92 1.08 -1.47
N ILE A 252 0.30 0.56 -1.62
CA ILE A 252 0.89 0.19 -2.92
C ILE A 252 0.02 -0.83 -3.65
N ARG A 253 -0.43 -1.90 -2.98
CA ARG A 253 -1.33 -2.90 -3.59
C ARG A 253 -2.66 -2.26 -4.05
N GLN A 254 -3.22 -1.34 -3.28
CA GLN A 254 -4.43 -0.59 -3.67
C GLN A 254 -4.18 0.35 -4.86
N GLU A 255 -3.05 1.05 -4.88
CA GLU A 255 -2.64 1.93 -5.97
C GLU A 255 -2.41 1.13 -7.26
N MET A 256 -1.70 0.00 -7.21
CA MET A 256 -1.47 -0.91 -8.33
C MET A 256 -2.78 -1.53 -8.86
N ALA A 257 -3.69 -1.98 -7.99
CA ALA A 257 -5.00 -2.49 -8.40
C ALA A 257 -5.83 -1.45 -9.18
N HIS A 258 -5.63 -0.17 -8.87
CA HIS A 258 -6.24 0.98 -9.56
C HIS A 258 -5.34 1.60 -10.64
N ARG A 259 -4.27 0.92 -11.08
CA ARG A 259 -3.31 1.43 -12.09
C ARG A 259 -2.71 2.81 -11.77
N LYS A 260 -2.63 3.18 -10.48
CA LYS A 260 -1.97 4.41 -10.01
C LYS A 260 -0.47 4.21 -9.91
N THR A 261 0.13 3.84 -11.03
CA THR A 261 1.53 3.42 -11.14
C THR A 261 2.51 4.54 -10.82
N TYR A 262 2.14 5.81 -11.00
CA TYR A 262 2.99 6.94 -10.63
C TYR A 262 3.04 7.10 -9.10
N ASP A 263 1.89 7.15 -8.44
CA ASP A 263 1.82 7.25 -6.97
C ASP A 263 2.49 6.04 -6.29
N ALA A 264 2.19 4.82 -6.78
CA ALA A 264 2.80 3.59 -6.31
C ALA A 264 4.33 3.63 -6.45
N SER A 265 4.86 4.09 -7.59
CA SER A 265 6.32 4.14 -7.82
C SER A 265 7.04 5.03 -6.80
N ILE A 266 6.43 6.13 -6.36
CA ILE A 266 7.00 7.03 -5.33
C ILE A 266 7.14 6.27 -4.00
N ARG A 267 6.10 5.53 -3.58
CA ARG A 267 6.15 4.71 -2.35
C ARG A 267 7.13 3.55 -2.47
N ILE A 268 7.09 2.83 -3.59
CA ILE A 268 7.96 1.67 -3.86
C ILE A 268 9.43 2.10 -3.82
N ASN A 269 9.80 3.18 -4.52
CA ASN A 269 11.17 3.71 -4.51
C ASN A 269 11.64 4.05 -3.08
N ARG A 270 10.77 4.65 -2.26
CA ARG A 270 11.09 4.95 -0.87
C ARG A 270 11.35 3.68 -0.05
N LEU A 271 10.58 2.61 -0.24
CA LEU A 271 10.77 1.34 0.47
C LEU A 271 12.00 0.57 -0.03
N LEU A 272 12.24 0.52 -1.35
CA LEU A 272 13.39 -0.18 -1.94
C LEU A 272 14.74 0.36 -1.45
N ASN A 273 14.82 1.61 -0.99
CA ASN A 273 16.00 2.17 -0.31
C ASN A 273 16.39 1.40 0.98
N ARG A 274 15.44 0.72 1.63
CA ARG A 274 15.65 -0.08 2.86
C ARG A 274 15.47 -1.58 2.63
N PHE A 275 14.60 -1.95 1.69
CA PHE A 275 14.13 -3.31 1.39
C PHE A 275 14.44 -3.69 -0.08
N SER A 276 15.71 -3.56 -0.49
CA SER A 276 16.13 -3.69 -1.90
C SER A 276 15.80 -5.03 -2.54
N GLU A 277 15.82 -6.12 -1.75
CA GLU A 277 15.62 -7.50 -2.22
C GLU A 277 14.16 -7.98 -2.10
N ASP A 278 13.20 -7.10 -1.80
CA ASP A 278 11.80 -7.48 -1.65
C ASP A 278 11.20 -7.87 -3.02
N PRO A 279 10.76 -9.13 -3.21
CA PRO A 279 10.34 -9.62 -4.52
C PRO A 279 9.00 -9.02 -4.99
N GLU A 280 8.15 -8.56 -4.08
CA GLU A 280 6.87 -7.94 -4.42
C GLU A 280 7.06 -6.48 -4.83
N LEU A 281 7.85 -5.72 -4.07
CA LEU A 281 8.24 -4.35 -4.44
C LEU A 281 9.01 -4.31 -5.77
N LEU A 282 9.93 -5.26 -6.00
CA LEU A 282 10.65 -5.38 -7.26
C LEU A 282 9.75 -5.80 -8.43
N SER A 283 8.65 -6.53 -8.18
CA SER A 283 7.65 -6.82 -9.21
C SER A 283 6.85 -5.57 -9.55
N PHE A 284 6.24 -4.92 -8.54
CA PHE A 284 5.47 -3.70 -8.78
C PHE A 284 6.31 -2.57 -9.37
N LYS A 285 7.60 -2.45 -9.01
CA LYS A 285 8.51 -1.48 -9.62
C LYS A 285 8.63 -1.67 -11.13
N ARG A 286 8.72 -2.91 -11.60
CA ARG A 286 8.80 -3.23 -13.03
C ARG A 286 7.50 -2.85 -13.75
N ASP A 287 6.36 -3.24 -13.19
CA ASP A 287 5.04 -2.90 -13.73
C ASP A 287 4.85 -1.36 -13.80
N CYS A 288 5.35 -0.63 -12.79
CA CYS A 288 5.38 0.83 -12.80
C CYS A 288 6.31 1.40 -13.88
N ASP A 289 7.52 0.84 -14.06
CA ASP A 289 8.49 1.32 -15.05
C ASP A 289 8.05 1.06 -16.50
N GLU A 290 7.28 0.00 -16.75
CA GLU A 290 6.69 -0.30 -18.06
C GLU A 290 5.51 0.63 -18.40
N CYS A 291 4.82 1.17 -17.39
CA CYS A 291 3.62 2.01 -17.59
C CYS A 291 3.86 3.52 -17.42
N ASN A 292 4.82 3.93 -16.58
CA ASN A 292 5.05 5.34 -16.27
C ASN A 292 5.86 6.04 -17.37
N PRO A 293 5.60 7.34 -17.63
CA PRO A 293 6.42 8.12 -18.55
C PRO A 293 7.85 8.31 -18.00
N GLU A 294 8.84 8.35 -18.90
CA GLU A 294 10.25 8.57 -18.54
C GLU A 294 10.50 9.87 -17.76
N SER A 295 9.66 10.89 -17.96
CA SER A 295 9.76 12.19 -17.31
C SER A 295 8.39 12.74 -16.94
N VAL A 296 8.29 13.27 -15.73
CA VAL A 296 7.10 13.95 -15.19
C VAL A 296 7.50 15.35 -14.76
N VAL A 297 6.71 16.33 -15.15
CA VAL A 297 6.84 17.74 -14.78
C VAL A 297 5.73 18.14 -13.82
N THR A 298 5.96 19.21 -13.06
CA THR A 298 4.91 19.83 -12.24
C THR A 298 4.09 20.77 -13.11
N TRP A 299 2.80 20.50 -13.24
CA TRP A 299 1.84 21.35 -13.96
C TRP A 299 1.18 22.35 -13.00
N TRP A 300 1.14 23.61 -13.41
CA TRP A 300 0.69 24.77 -12.60
C TRP A 300 -0.46 25.58 -13.25
N ASP A 301 -0.85 25.25 -14.47
CA ASP A 301 -1.82 26.01 -15.26
C ASP A 301 -3.24 25.39 -15.19
N PRO A 302 -4.30 26.13 -15.58
CA PRO A 302 -5.64 25.56 -15.69
C PRO A 302 -5.70 24.27 -16.52
N VAL A 303 -6.36 23.25 -15.98
CA VAL A 303 -6.53 21.94 -16.65
C VAL A 303 -7.73 21.99 -17.60
N GLU A 304 -7.55 21.51 -18.82
CA GLU A 304 -8.62 21.44 -19.81
C GLU A 304 -9.72 20.47 -19.38
N HIS A 305 -10.98 20.88 -19.48
CA HIS A 305 -12.13 20.00 -19.26
C HIS A 305 -12.99 19.96 -20.52
N LEU A 306 -13.20 18.77 -21.07
CA LEU A 306 -14.01 18.55 -22.28
C LEU A 306 -15.23 17.72 -21.92
N ALA A 307 -16.41 18.30 -22.12
CA ALA A 307 -17.70 17.70 -21.79
C ALA A 307 -18.38 17.12 -23.03
N VAL A 308 -18.94 15.92 -22.88
CA VAL A 308 -19.82 15.28 -23.86
C VAL A 308 -21.08 14.79 -23.17
N LYS A 309 -22.20 14.84 -23.88
CA LYS A 309 -23.47 14.21 -23.47
C LYS A 309 -23.48 12.74 -23.91
N PRO A 310 -24.45 11.92 -23.43
CA PRO A 310 -24.67 10.58 -23.97
C PRO A 310 -24.72 10.56 -25.51
N LEU A 311 -24.07 9.57 -26.10
CA LEU A 311 -23.82 9.51 -27.54
C LEU A 311 -25.00 8.95 -28.32
N ILE A 312 -25.13 9.39 -29.58
CA ILE A 312 -25.96 8.73 -30.59
C ILE A 312 -25.26 7.42 -30.98
N ALA A 313 -25.90 6.32 -30.61
CA ALA A 313 -25.49 4.96 -30.96
C ALA A 313 -26.33 4.40 -32.14
N ASP A 314 -27.54 4.93 -32.34
CA ASP A 314 -28.39 4.66 -33.51
C ASP A 314 -28.66 5.97 -34.29
N PRO A 315 -27.83 6.32 -35.29
CA PRO A 315 -28.05 7.48 -36.15
C PRO A 315 -29.32 7.35 -37.01
N GLY A 316 -29.72 6.13 -37.36
CA GLY A 316 -30.90 5.86 -38.18
C GLY A 316 -32.19 6.25 -37.47
N ARG A 317 -32.24 6.07 -36.14
CA ARG A 317 -33.33 6.57 -35.30
C ARG A 317 -33.19 8.05 -34.95
N ALA A 318 -31.99 8.51 -34.60
CA ALA A 318 -31.76 9.90 -34.20
C ALA A 318 -32.05 10.93 -35.31
N PHE A 319 -32.03 10.50 -36.58
CA PHE A 319 -32.19 11.34 -37.75
C PHE A 319 -33.31 10.85 -38.70
N ASP A 320 -34.39 10.29 -38.14
CA ASP A 320 -35.53 9.74 -38.89
C ASP A 320 -36.59 10.77 -39.34
N GLY A 321 -36.38 12.06 -39.03
CA GLY A 321 -37.29 13.16 -39.32
C GLY A 321 -38.27 13.53 -38.20
N ASP A 322 -38.15 12.91 -37.02
CA ASP A 322 -39.03 13.20 -35.88
C ASP A 322 -38.80 14.57 -35.19
N ARG A 323 -39.54 14.81 -34.10
CA ARG A 323 -39.46 16.04 -33.31
C ARG A 323 -38.20 16.16 -32.44
N TYR A 324 -37.44 15.08 -32.25
CA TYR A 324 -36.24 15.04 -31.42
C TYR A 324 -34.96 15.25 -32.24
N GLN A 325 -34.96 14.88 -33.53
CA GLN A 325 -33.84 15.02 -34.47
C GLN A 325 -33.07 16.35 -34.36
N ALA A 326 -33.78 17.49 -34.34
CA ALA A 326 -33.13 18.81 -34.31
C ALA A 326 -32.31 19.02 -33.02
N ALA A 327 -32.84 18.56 -31.88
CA ALA A 327 -32.13 18.63 -30.61
C ALA A 327 -30.99 17.60 -30.54
N ALA A 328 -31.17 16.41 -31.12
CA ALA A 328 -30.15 15.37 -31.21
C ALA A 328 -28.94 15.83 -32.05
N ASP A 329 -29.17 16.33 -33.27
CA ASP A 329 -28.11 16.81 -34.16
C ASP A 329 -27.35 18.00 -33.56
N GLN A 330 -28.05 18.91 -32.88
CA GLN A 330 -27.43 20.07 -32.22
C GLN A 330 -26.58 19.64 -31.00
N ASN A 331 -27.11 18.79 -30.11
CA ASN A 331 -26.55 18.60 -28.77
C ASN A 331 -25.69 17.35 -28.59
N LEU A 332 -25.80 16.35 -29.46
CA LEU A 332 -25.17 15.04 -29.26
C LEU A 332 -24.08 14.79 -30.31
N LEU A 333 -23.23 13.81 -30.00
CA LEU A 333 -22.19 13.28 -30.89
C LEU A 333 -22.54 11.84 -31.25
N LEU A 334 -22.12 11.38 -32.43
CA LEU A 334 -22.14 9.96 -32.77
C LEU A 334 -20.95 9.25 -32.09
N GLY A 335 -21.07 7.94 -31.86
CA GLY A 335 -19.96 7.10 -31.36
C GLY A 335 -18.65 7.32 -32.13
N VAL A 336 -18.71 7.25 -33.46
CA VAL A 336 -17.57 7.45 -34.37
C VAL A 336 -16.95 8.85 -34.30
N GLU A 337 -17.72 9.88 -33.94
CA GLU A 337 -17.19 11.24 -33.76
C GLU A 337 -16.46 11.38 -32.43
N PHE A 338 -16.93 10.69 -31.39
CA PHE A 338 -16.23 10.61 -30.12
C PHE A 338 -14.92 9.82 -30.26
N GLU A 339 -14.92 8.71 -31.00
CA GLU A 339 -13.68 7.96 -31.34
C GLU A 339 -12.65 8.85 -32.04
N ARG A 340 -13.04 9.53 -33.13
CA ARG A 340 -12.17 10.47 -33.85
C ARG A 340 -11.69 11.64 -32.98
N THR A 341 -12.49 12.05 -32.00
CA THR A 341 -12.10 13.06 -31.00
C THR A 341 -10.98 12.53 -30.11
N LEU A 342 -11.08 11.29 -29.60
CA LEU A 342 -10.06 10.69 -28.75
C LEU A 342 -8.74 10.49 -29.51
N GLU A 343 -8.79 9.99 -30.75
CA GLU A 343 -7.60 9.87 -31.61
C GLU A 343 -6.90 11.24 -31.78
N GLN A 344 -7.64 12.31 -32.13
CA GLN A 344 -7.03 13.64 -32.29
C GLN A 344 -6.54 14.27 -30.98
N LEU A 345 -7.22 14.03 -29.85
CA LEU A 345 -6.72 14.45 -28.54
C LEU A 345 -5.35 13.80 -28.26
N TYR A 346 -5.23 12.50 -28.52
CA TYR A 346 -4.00 11.73 -28.35
C TYR A 346 -2.88 12.22 -29.29
N GLU A 347 -3.15 12.37 -30.59
CA GLU A 347 -2.22 12.94 -31.59
C GLU A 347 -1.73 14.35 -31.21
N ARG A 348 -2.60 15.15 -30.59
CA ARG A 348 -2.30 16.51 -30.12
C ARG A 348 -1.68 16.53 -28.72
N ASN A 349 -1.16 15.39 -28.25
CA ASN A 349 -0.48 15.21 -26.96
C ASN A 349 -1.34 15.55 -25.73
N TYR A 350 -2.65 15.38 -25.77
CA TYR A 350 -3.44 15.39 -24.53
C TYR A 350 -3.27 14.09 -23.74
N VAL A 351 -3.46 14.15 -22.43
CA VAL A 351 -3.43 13.01 -21.52
C VAL A 351 -4.49 13.16 -20.43
N LEU A 352 -5.23 12.09 -20.13
CA LEU A 352 -6.23 12.07 -19.06
C LEU A 352 -5.56 12.21 -17.71
N VAL A 353 -6.17 13.02 -16.83
CA VAL A 353 -5.78 13.18 -15.44
C VAL A 353 -6.99 13.08 -14.51
N ASP A 354 -6.80 12.65 -13.26
CA ASP A 354 -7.89 12.57 -12.27
C ASP A 354 -8.46 13.97 -12.04
N SER A 355 -9.79 14.12 -12.07
CA SER A 355 -10.47 15.42 -11.94
C SER A 355 -10.29 16.11 -10.58
N ARG A 356 -9.57 15.49 -9.64
CA ARG A 356 -9.19 16.05 -8.33
C ARG A 356 -7.67 16.19 -8.17
N SER A 357 -6.87 15.94 -9.20
CA SER A 357 -5.41 16.01 -9.13
C SER A 357 -4.94 17.44 -8.76
N PHE A 358 -5.56 18.46 -9.34
CA PHE A 358 -5.29 19.88 -9.15
C PHE A 358 -5.97 20.54 -7.93
N ALA A 359 -6.67 19.77 -7.09
CA ALA A 359 -7.34 20.28 -5.88
C ALA A 359 -6.95 19.47 -4.63
N THR A 360 -6.98 20.11 -3.46
CA THR A 360 -6.87 19.42 -2.17
C THR A 360 -8.22 18.87 -1.71
N ARG A 361 -8.28 18.16 -0.56
CA ARG A 361 -9.54 17.68 0.06
C ARG A 361 -10.30 18.77 0.81
N GLU A 362 -9.80 20.00 0.76
CA GLU A 362 -10.31 21.20 1.40
C GLU A 362 -10.71 22.24 0.33
N GLY A 363 -10.79 21.82 -0.94
CA GLY A 363 -11.17 22.69 -2.06
C GLY A 363 -10.14 23.76 -2.42
N THR A 364 -8.86 23.59 -2.09
CA THR A 364 -7.79 24.53 -2.46
C THR A 364 -7.09 24.09 -3.74
N LEU A 365 -6.76 25.03 -4.64
CA LEU A 365 -5.96 24.76 -5.84
C LEU A 365 -4.53 24.31 -5.49
N ARG A 366 -3.99 23.35 -6.25
CA ARG A 366 -2.60 22.92 -6.15
C ARG A 366 -2.04 22.49 -7.51
N SER A 367 -0.71 22.48 -7.61
CA SER A 367 -0.03 21.83 -8.73
C SER A 367 -0.19 20.31 -8.71
N MET A 368 0.01 19.69 -9.86
CA MET A 368 -0.13 18.25 -10.08
C MET A 368 1.00 17.70 -10.96
N PRO A 369 1.38 16.41 -10.81
CA PRO A 369 2.26 15.75 -11.78
C PRO A 369 1.59 15.63 -13.15
N CYS A 370 2.35 15.85 -14.23
CA CYS A 370 1.92 15.64 -15.61
C CYS A 370 3.10 15.07 -16.43
N PRO A 371 2.89 14.08 -17.32
CA PRO A 371 3.94 13.59 -18.22
C PRO A 371 4.56 14.73 -19.04
N ALA A 372 5.89 14.75 -19.17
CA ALA A 372 6.58 15.78 -19.93
C ALA A 372 6.10 15.82 -21.40
N GLY A 373 5.78 17.02 -21.90
CA GLY A 373 5.30 17.23 -23.26
C GLY A 373 3.82 16.90 -23.52
N LYS A 374 3.10 16.30 -22.56
CA LYS A 374 1.64 16.12 -22.65
C LYS A 374 0.89 17.33 -22.05
N LYS A 375 -0.38 17.50 -22.41
CA LYS A 375 -1.32 18.49 -21.86
C LYS A 375 -2.40 17.77 -21.05
N PRO A 376 -2.65 18.11 -19.78
CA PRO A 376 -3.65 17.45 -18.98
C PRO A 376 -5.07 17.81 -19.45
N ILE A 377 -5.94 16.80 -19.53
CA ILE A 377 -7.37 16.96 -19.82
C ILE A 377 -8.22 16.07 -18.91
N VAL A 378 -9.39 16.57 -18.53
CA VAL A 378 -10.46 15.82 -17.85
C VAL A 378 -11.62 15.64 -18.83
N LEU A 379 -12.02 14.39 -19.07
CA LEU A 379 -13.24 14.09 -19.83
C LEU A 379 -14.44 14.00 -18.89
N VAL A 380 -15.52 14.70 -19.25
CA VAL A 380 -16.75 14.78 -18.46
C VAL A 380 -17.92 14.25 -19.28
N LEU A 381 -18.49 13.13 -18.86
CA LEU A 381 -19.76 12.60 -19.35
C LEU A 381 -20.88 13.27 -18.54
N GLU A 382 -21.45 14.34 -19.10
CA GLU A 382 -22.46 15.15 -18.41
C GLU A 382 -23.88 14.82 -18.85
N ASP A 383 -24.86 15.39 -18.13
CA ASP A 383 -26.28 15.29 -18.50
C ASP A 383 -26.77 13.83 -18.54
N PHE A 384 -26.21 12.98 -17.67
CA PHE A 384 -26.39 11.54 -17.70
C PHE A 384 -27.68 11.11 -16.99
N TYR A 385 -28.75 10.97 -17.76
CA TYR A 385 -30.02 10.36 -17.35
C TYR A 385 -30.66 9.60 -18.53
N SER A 386 -31.54 8.64 -18.20
CA SER A 386 -32.41 7.99 -19.18
C SER A 386 -33.74 8.72 -19.31
N SER A 387 -34.23 8.85 -20.54
CA SER A 387 -35.62 9.23 -20.82
C SER A 387 -36.03 8.75 -22.21
N PHE A 388 -37.34 8.75 -22.48
CA PHE A 388 -37.84 8.35 -23.80
C PHE A 388 -37.34 9.24 -24.95
N PRO A 389 -37.30 10.60 -24.83
CA PRO A 389 -36.62 11.45 -25.81
C PRO A 389 -35.16 11.09 -26.06
N ARG A 390 -34.42 10.58 -25.06
CA ARG A 390 -33.03 10.13 -25.27
C ARG A 390 -33.00 8.87 -26.15
N ALA A 391 -33.89 7.91 -25.88
CA ALA A 391 -34.01 6.70 -26.68
C ALA A 391 -34.37 6.98 -28.14
N GLU A 392 -35.35 7.87 -28.39
CA GLU A 392 -35.67 8.31 -29.77
C GLU A 392 -34.55 9.16 -30.39
N SER A 393 -33.78 9.91 -29.60
CA SER A 393 -32.53 10.55 -30.06
C SER A 393 -31.38 9.55 -30.34
N GLY A 394 -31.66 8.25 -30.48
CA GLY A 394 -30.68 7.21 -30.78
C GLY A 394 -29.66 6.93 -29.67
N VAL A 395 -29.91 7.39 -28.44
CA VAL A 395 -29.03 7.17 -27.28
C VAL A 395 -29.40 5.85 -26.58
N ALA A 396 -28.41 5.16 -25.99
CA ALA A 396 -28.65 4.04 -25.09
C ALA A 396 -29.69 4.38 -24.01
N TRP A 397 -30.72 3.54 -23.90
CA TRP A 397 -31.81 3.65 -22.94
C TRP A 397 -31.36 3.43 -21.50
N ARG A 398 -30.41 2.52 -21.27
CA ARG A 398 -29.81 2.20 -19.97
C ARG A 398 -28.38 1.70 -20.15
N LEU A 399 -27.63 1.62 -19.05
CA LEU A 399 -26.38 0.86 -19.02
C LEU A 399 -26.61 -0.54 -18.49
N ASP A 400 -25.79 -1.50 -18.91
CA ASP A 400 -25.68 -2.81 -18.29
C ASP A 400 -24.21 -3.24 -18.17
N LEU A 401 -23.97 -4.46 -17.68
CA LEU A 401 -22.66 -5.09 -17.58
C LEU A 401 -22.62 -6.36 -18.43
N ASN A 402 -21.62 -6.42 -19.31
CA ASN A 402 -21.35 -7.61 -20.10
C ASN A 402 -20.79 -8.76 -19.23
N SER A 403 -20.58 -9.93 -19.83
CA SER A 403 -20.04 -11.12 -19.14
C SER A 403 -18.62 -10.97 -18.55
N ARG A 404 -17.92 -9.88 -18.85
CA ARG A 404 -16.61 -9.50 -18.28
C ARG A 404 -16.72 -8.39 -17.23
N GLY A 405 -17.95 -7.98 -16.85
CA GLY A 405 -18.19 -6.88 -15.92
C GLY A 405 -17.72 -5.53 -16.46
N GLN A 406 -17.66 -5.34 -17.78
CA GLN A 406 -17.44 -4.04 -18.43
C GLN A 406 -18.80 -3.39 -18.73
N VAL A 407 -18.84 -2.06 -18.68
CA VAL A 407 -20.08 -1.30 -18.94
C VAL A 407 -20.40 -1.28 -20.43
N GLU A 408 -21.65 -1.56 -20.75
CA GLU A 408 -22.21 -1.49 -22.10
C GLU A 408 -23.49 -0.64 -22.14
N GLY A 409 -23.78 -0.03 -23.28
CA GLY A 409 -25.03 0.66 -23.52
C GLY A 409 -26.08 -0.30 -24.05
N VAL A 410 -27.34 -0.09 -23.65
CA VAL A 410 -28.48 -0.87 -24.13
C VAL A 410 -29.37 0.01 -24.99
N LEU A 411 -29.48 -0.28 -26.28
CA LEU A 411 -30.49 0.30 -27.16
C LEU A 411 -31.78 -0.49 -27.06
N LEU A 412 -32.91 0.20 -26.98
CA LEU A 412 -34.25 -0.37 -26.95
C LEU A 412 -34.97 -0.07 -28.27
N ASP A 413 -35.19 -1.06 -29.11
CA ASP A 413 -35.91 -0.92 -30.37
C ASP A 413 -37.41 -0.64 -30.17
N ARG A 414 -38.08 -0.10 -31.21
CA ARG A 414 -39.52 0.24 -31.18
C ARG A 414 -40.44 -1.00 -31.03
N ASP A 415 -39.92 -2.22 -31.24
CA ASP A 415 -40.63 -3.49 -30.99
C ASP A 415 -40.43 -4.02 -29.55
N GLY A 416 -39.63 -3.34 -28.73
CA GLY A 416 -39.30 -3.72 -27.37
C GLY A 416 -38.10 -4.66 -27.23
N SER A 417 -37.40 -5.00 -28.33
CA SER A 417 -36.15 -5.76 -28.26
C SER A 417 -34.98 -4.88 -27.80
N GLU A 418 -33.97 -5.50 -27.17
CA GLU A 418 -32.80 -4.82 -26.63
C GLU A 418 -31.51 -5.27 -27.32
N LYS A 419 -30.64 -4.31 -27.69
CA LYS A 419 -29.30 -4.53 -28.25
C LYS A 419 -28.25 -3.97 -27.29
N PHE A 420 -27.14 -4.70 -27.12
CA PHE A 420 -26.11 -4.44 -26.11
C PHE A 420 -24.75 -4.28 -26.80
N ASP A 421 -24.04 -3.17 -26.56
CA ASP A 421 -22.65 -3.01 -27.01
C ASP A 421 -21.89 -1.95 -26.18
N ARG A 422 -20.57 -2.11 -26.03
CA ARG A 422 -19.69 -1.10 -25.37
C ARG A 422 -19.64 0.21 -26.17
N SER A 423 -19.70 0.15 -27.50
CA SER A 423 -19.70 1.31 -28.41
C SER A 423 -20.95 2.17 -28.30
N PHE A 424 -22.06 1.67 -27.71
CA PHE A 424 -23.28 2.44 -27.52
C PHE A 424 -23.18 3.47 -26.37
N THR A 425 -22.01 3.61 -25.73
CA THR A 425 -21.76 4.58 -24.66
C THR A 425 -20.33 5.12 -24.70
N ALA A 426 -20.18 6.42 -24.37
CA ALA A 426 -18.87 7.05 -24.23
C ALA A 426 -17.97 6.35 -23.19
N ILE A 427 -18.56 5.64 -22.22
CA ILE A 427 -17.82 4.86 -21.21
C ILE A 427 -17.03 3.74 -21.89
N GLY A 428 -17.71 2.92 -22.69
CA GLY A 428 -17.11 1.76 -23.35
C GLY A 428 -16.16 2.15 -24.48
N ILE A 429 -16.45 3.24 -25.21
CA ILE A 429 -15.52 3.81 -26.20
C ILE A 429 -14.25 4.32 -25.52
N LEU A 430 -14.36 5.10 -24.44
CA LEU A 430 -13.18 5.64 -23.74
C LEU A 430 -12.33 4.52 -23.12
N GLU A 431 -12.96 3.52 -22.49
CA GLU A 431 -12.23 2.36 -21.97
C GLU A 431 -11.53 1.58 -23.09
N ALA A 432 -12.20 1.32 -24.22
CA ALA A 432 -11.59 0.66 -25.38
C ALA A 432 -10.47 1.49 -26.04
N PHE A 433 -10.49 2.81 -25.89
CA PHE A 433 -9.40 3.69 -26.29
C PHE A 433 -8.20 3.57 -25.34
N ILE A 434 -8.42 3.64 -24.02
CA ILE A 434 -7.35 3.47 -23.01
C ILE A 434 -6.76 2.04 -23.05
N GLU A 435 -7.57 1.03 -23.35
CA GLU A 435 -7.13 -0.36 -23.58
C GLU A 435 -6.15 -0.47 -24.77
N ARG A 436 -6.25 0.43 -25.77
CA ARG A 436 -5.32 0.52 -26.93
C ARG A 436 -4.17 1.49 -26.72
N HIS A 437 -4.39 2.59 -25.99
CA HIS A 437 -3.48 3.70 -25.79
C HIS A 437 -3.29 3.97 -24.28
N PRO A 438 -2.58 3.09 -23.55
CA PRO A 438 -2.45 3.21 -22.11
C PRO A 438 -1.76 4.50 -21.66
N ASP A 439 -0.85 5.06 -22.46
CA ASP A 439 -0.17 6.34 -22.18
C ASP A 439 -1.08 7.58 -22.35
N PHE A 440 -2.31 7.41 -22.86
CA PHE A 440 -3.37 8.41 -22.78
C PHE A 440 -3.96 8.53 -21.37
N SER A 441 -3.77 7.54 -20.49
CA SER A 441 -4.29 7.51 -19.12
C SER A 441 -3.15 7.69 -18.11
N PHE A 442 -2.92 8.92 -17.63
CA PHE A 442 -1.88 9.12 -16.62
C PHE A 442 -2.36 8.65 -15.23
N ASN A 443 -1.55 7.83 -14.58
CA ASN A 443 -1.79 7.35 -13.20
C ASN A 443 -3.18 6.71 -13.01
N GLY A 444 -3.66 5.99 -14.04
CA GLY A 444 -4.96 5.30 -14.03
C GLY A 444 -6.18 6.20 -14.25
N ALA A 445 -6.01 7.47 -14.65
CA ALA A 445 -7.10 8.40 -14.87
C ALA A 445 -8.06 7.98 -16.00
N THR A 446 -9.36 8.07 -15.72
CA THR A 446 -10.44 7.88 -16.72
C THR A 446 -11.31 9.15 -16.77
N GLY A 447 -12.63 9.04 -16.91
CA GLY A 447 -13.54 10.19 -16.98
C GLY A 447 -14.32 10.45 -15.68
N VAL A 448 -15.09 11.54 -15.71
CA VAL A 448 -16.11 11.88 -14.72
C VAL A 448 -17.49 11.64 -15.33
N ILE A 449 -18.45 11.15 -14.55
CA ILE A 449 -19.86 11.03 -14.93
C ILE A 449 -20.69 11.93 -14.01
N ALA A 450 -21.29 12.99 -14.57
CA ALA A 450 -22.20 13.86 -13.85
C ALA A 450 -23.66 13.37 -14.00
N LEU A 451 -24.18 12.78 -12.92
CA LEU A 451 -25.48 12.12 -12.89
C LEU A 451 -26.63 13.11 -12.66
N VAL A 452 -27.76 12.86 -13.35
CA VAL A 452 -29.04 13.53 -13.11
C VAL A 452 -30.01 12.51 -12.49
N GLY A 453 -30.48 12.78 -11.27
CA GLY A 453 -31.15 11.79 -10.42
C GLY A 453 -32.65 11.57 -10.65
N GLN A 454 -33.37 12.52 -11.26
CA GLN A 454 -34.83 12.55 -11.31
C GLN A 454 -35.50 11.32 -11.96
N ASN A 455 -34.82 10.66 -12.91
CA ASN A 455 -35.36 9.51 -13.66
C ASN A 455 -34.73 8.17 -13.22
N GLY A 456 -34.00 8.15 -12.11
CA GLY A 456 -33.19 7.01 -11.70
C GLY A 456 -31.72 7.12 -12.12
N ILE A 457 -30.95 6.09 -11.79
CA ILE A 457 -29.48 6.06 -11.94
C ILE A 457 -29.13 5.07 -13.04
N PHE A 458 -28.31 5.46 -14.01
CA PHE A 458 -27.89 4.64 -15.16
C PHE A 458 -29.02 3.99 -15.99
N GLY A 459 -30.25 4.52 -15.89
CA GLY A 459 -31.45 3.98 -16.53
C GLY A 459 -32.39 3.19 -15.60
N TYR A 460 -32.09 3.13 -14.31
CA TYR A 460 -32.87 2.39 -13.31
C TYR A 460 -33.40 3.33 -12.21
N PRO A 461 -34.72 3.58 -12.14
CA PRO A 461 -35.36 4.11 -10.94
C PRO A 461 -35.09 3.22 -9.74
N VAL A 462 -34.65 3.79 -8.63
CA VAL A 462 -34.37 3.07 -7.37
C VAL A 462 -35.44 3.29 -6.30
N ALA A 463 -36.43 4.16 -6.59
CA ALA A 463 -37.59 4.48 -5.77
C ALA A 463 -38.80 4.97 -6.60
N ASP A 464 -39.99 4.92 -6.00
CA ASP A 464 -41.26 5.30 -6.63
C ASP A 464 -41.26 6.71 -7.23
N VAL A 465 -40.65 7.69 -6.54
CA VAL A 465 -40.61 9.09 -7.00
C VAL A 465 -39.93 9.25 -8.36
N GLN A 466 -38.92 8.43 -8.65
CA GLN A 466 -38.20 8.46 -9.93
C GLN A 466 -38.98 7.77 -11.05
N ASP A 467 -39.68 6.65 -10.75
CA ASP A 467 -40.52 6.02 -11.76
C ASP A 467 -41.78 6.85 -12.05
N LEU A 468 -42.37 7.49 -11.04
CA LEU A 468 -43.46 8.46 -11.23
C LEU A 468 -43.02 9.66 -12.08
N ALA A 469 -41.81 10.20 -11.86
CA ALA A 469 -41.25 11.26 -12.71
C ALA A 469 -41.06 10.78 -14.16
N ARG A 470 -40.51 9.57 -14.35
CA ARG A 470 -40.37 8.92 -15.66
C ARG A 470 -41.73 8.75 -16.36
N GLN A 471 -42.72 8.18 -15.68
CA GLN A 471 -44.08 7.96 -16.21
C GLN A 471 -44.76 9.28 -16.60
N ARG A 472 -44.70 10.31 -15.76
CA ARG A 472 -45.23 11.65 -16.08
C ARG A 472 -44.59 12.23 -17.33
N GLY A 473 -43.26 12.16 -17.43
CA GLY A 473 -42.53 12.61 -18.62
C GLY A 473 -42.92 11.87 -19.91
N GLY A 474 -43.33 10.60 -19.83
CA GLY A 474 -43.93 9.88 -20.97
C GLY A 474 -45.34 10.38 -21.31
N ALA A 475 -46.20 10.51 -20.29
CA ALA A 475 -47.58 10.98 -20.44
C ALA A 475 -47.67 12.40 -21.03
N ASP A 476 -46.85 13.34 -20.54
CA ASP A 476 -46.74 14.72 -21.06
C ASP A 476 -46.31 14.76 -22.53
N MET A 477 -45.66 13.70 -23.01
CA MET A 477 -45.20 13.55 -24.38
C MET A 477 -46.16 12.77 -25.28
N GLY A 478 -47.24 12.21 -24.72
CA GLY A 478 -48.20 11.36 -25.42
C GLY A 478 -47.66 9.95 -25.73
N VAL A 479 -46.78 9.41 -24.88
CA VAL A 479 -46.10 8.13 -25.11
C VAL A 479 -46.27 7.18 -23.93
N ASP A 480 -46.82 5.99 -24.20
CA ASP A 480 -46.78 4.87 -23.26
C ASP A 480 -45.35 4.32 -23.17
N LEU A 481 -44.72 4.47 -22.00
CA LEU A 481 -43.37 3.98 -21.79
C LEU A 481 -43.33 2.46 -21.64
N PRO A 482 -42.25 1.79 -22.09
CA PRO A 482 -42.04 0.39 -21.77
C PRO A 482 -42.09 0.19 -20.24
N PRO A 483 -42.78 -0.86 -19.76
CA PRO A 483 -42.76 -1.23 -18.35
C PRO A 483 -41.33 -1.62 -17.98
N LEU A 484 -40.80 -1.03 -16.91
CA LEU A 484 -39.49 -1.44 -16.40
C LEU A 484 -39.59 -2.84 -15.76
N PRO A 485 -38.50 -3.63 -15.80
CA PRO A 485 -38.50 -4.97 -15.25
C PRO A 485 -38.66 -4.96 -13.72
N ARG A 486 -39.90 -5.24 -13.30
CA ARG A 486 -40.40 -5.49 -11.93
C ARG A 486 -40.53 -4.28 -11.00
N THR A 487 -41.68 -4.23 -10.34
CA THR A 487 -42.14 -3.24 -9.35
C THR A 487 -41.47 -3.35 -7.98
N ASP A 488 -40.43 -4.16 -7.83
CA ASP A 488 -39.56 -4.15 -6.66
C ASP A 488 -38.21 -3.55 -7.06
N PHE A 489 -38.00 -2.29 -6.69
CA PHE A 489 -36.77 -1.55 -6.95
C PHE A 489 -35.51 -2.22 -6.38
N SER A 490 -35.60 -3.30 -5.58
CA SER A 490 -34.42 -4.05 -5.14
C SER A 490 -33.53 -4.52 -6.29
N ALA A 491 -34.12 -5.04 -7.37
CA ALA A 491 -33.36 -5.48 -8.54
C ALA A 491 -32.62 -4.30 -9.22
N ASN A 492 -33.29 -3.15 -9.31
CA ASN A 492 -32.70 -1.92 -9.83
C ASN A 492 -31.55 -1.42 -8.93
N ARG A 493 -31.72 -1.45 -7.60
CA ARG A 493 -30.67 -1.09 -6.63
C ARG A 493 -29.46 -2.02 -6.71
N GLU A 494 -29.66 -3.32 -6.89
CA GLU A 494 -28.58 -4.29 -7.10
C GLU A 494 -27.82 -4.03 -8.41
N LYS A 495 -28.55 -3.79 -9.50
CA LYS A 495 -27.97 -3.47 -10.81
C LYS A 495 -27.18 -2.15 -10.77
N VAL A 496 -27.70 -1.11 -10.14
CA VAL A 496 -27.01 0.18 -9.95
C VAL A 496 -25.73 -0.01 -9.14
N ARG A 497 -25.76 -0.75 -8.02
CA ARG A 497 -24.55 -1.05 -7.24
C ARG A 497 -23.48 -1.77 -8.07
N ALA A 498 -23.89 -2.77 -8.85
CA ALA A 498 -22.97 -3.49 -9.73
C ALA A 498 -22.31 -2.56 -10.77
N ILE A 499 -23.08 -1.66 -11.37
CA ILE A 499 -22.56 -0.66 -12.34
C ILE A 499 -21.62 0.34 -11.64
N VAL A 500 -21.97 0.85 -10.45
CA VAL A 500 -21.08 1.73 -9.68
C VAL A 500 -19.75 1.04 -9.37
N SER A 501 -19.75 -0.18 -8.83
CA SER A 501 -18.51 -0.91 -8.52
C SER A 501 -17.69 -1.24 -9.77
N ALA A 502 -18.34 -1.50 -10.92
CA ALA A 502 -17.66 -1.69 -12.20
C ALA A 502 -16.99 -0.40 -12.73
N LEU A 503 -17.57 0.77 -12.43
CA LEU A 503 -17.02 2.09 -12.75
C LEU A 503 -15.88 2.46 -11.79
N GLU A 504 -16.07 2.28 -10.48
CA GLU A 504 -15.07 2.57 -9.43
C GLU A 504 -13.78 1.75 -9.61
N SER A 505 -13.90 0.44 -9.87
CA SER A 505 -12.75 -0.44 -10.17
C SER A 505 -11.98 -0.05 -11.44
N ARG A 506 -12.55 0.84 -12.27
CA ARG A 506 -11.93 1.45 -13.46
C ARG A 506 -11.71 2.96 -13.28
N ASN A 507 -11.58 3.41 -12.04
CA ASN A 507 -11.28 4.79 -11.61
C ASN A 507 -12.26 5.88 -12.05
N TRP A 508 -13.42 5.54 -12.63
CA TRP A 508 -14.41 6.54 -13.00
C TRP A 508 -14.84 7.35 -11.78
N LYS A 509 -15.02 8.65 -11.95
CA LYS A 509 -15.49 9.53 -10.88
C LYS A 509 -16.97 9.82 -11.09
N ILE A 510 -17.77 9.70 -10.03
CA ILE A 510 -19.16 10.11 -10.06
C ILE A 510 -19.27 11.53 -9.48
N ALA A 511 -20.07 12.35 -10.13
CA ALA A 511 -20.32 13.74 -9.78
C ALA A 511 -21.82 14.07 -9.90
N SER A 512 -22.24 15.19 -9.33
CA SER A 512 -23.62 15.66 -9.42
C SER A 512 -23.81 16.52 -10.66
N GLY A 513 -24.83 16.19 -11.44
CA GLY A 513 -25.50 17.08 -12.39
C GLY A 513 -26.82 17.60 -11.82
N THR A 514 -26.95 17.71 -10.50
CA THR A 514 -28.20 17.98 -9.73
C THR A 514 -29.23 16.84 -9.85
N TYR A 515 -30.18 16.73 -8.93
CA TYR A 515 -31.22 15.71 -8.98
C TYR A 515 -32.22 16.00 -10.12
N ASN A 516 -32.80 17.21 -10.16
CA ASN A 516 -33.81 17.64 -11.14
C ASN A 516 -33.23 18.38 -12.37
N ARG A 517 -31.92 18.26 -12.63
CA ARG A 517 -31.26 18.92 -13.78
C ARG A 517 -31.50 20.44 -13.80
N LEU A 518 -31.30 21.09 -12.65
CA LEU A 518 -31.62 22.50 -12.44
C LEU A 518 -30.76 23.42 -13.31
N SER A 519 -31.38 24.44 -13.94
CA SER A 519 -30.65 25.62 -14.41
C SER A 519 -30.45 26.58 -13.23
N LEU A 520 -29.28 26.47 -12.62
CA LEU A 520 -28.98 27.01 -11.29
C LEU A 520 -29.12 28.55 -11.15
N PRO A 521 -28.87 29.38 -12.17
CA PRO A 521 -29.09 30.83 -12.08
C PRO A 521 -30.56 31.22 -11.85
N PHE A 522 -31.53 30.45 -12.36
CA PHE A 522 -32.95 30.84 -12.36
C PHE A 522 -33.77 30.24 -11.21
N VAL A 523 -33.21 29.32 -10.43
CA VAL A 523 -33.84 28.75 -9.24
C VAL A 523 -33.43 29.50 -7.96
N THR A 524 -34.24 29.38 -6.92
CA THR A 524 -33.95 29.90 -5.59
C THR A 524 -32.96 29.03 -4.83
N VAL A 525 -32.33 29.63 -3.83
CA VAL A 525 -31.52 28.95 -2.80
C VAL A 525 -32.27 27.79 -2.13
N GLU A 526 -33.58 27.90 -1.96
CA GLU A 526 -34.39 26.87 -1.29
C GLU A 526 -34.67 25.66 -2.20
N GLU A 527 -34.94 25.90 -3.49
CA GLU A 527 -35.03 24.83 -4.49
C GLU A 527 -33.71 24.07 -4.63
N ILE A 528 -32.56 24.76 -4.54
CA ILE A 528 -31.23 24.12 -4.53
C ILE A 528 -31.06 23.20 -3.32
N ARG A 529 -31.46 23.63 -2.10
CA ARG A 529 -31.40 22.76 -0.91
C ARG A 529 -32.25 21.52 -1.06
N GLN A 530 -33.47 21.68 -1.56
CA GLN A 530 -34.40 20.55 -1.78
C GLN A 530 -33.83 19.56 -2.81
N ASP A 531 -33.17 20.05 -3.85
CA ASP A 531 -32.51 19.21 -4.86
C ASP A 531 -31.28 18.46 -4.33
N ILE A 532 -30.48 19.11 -3.48
CA ILE A 532 -29.40 18.46 -2.72
C ILE A 532 -29.97 17.37 -1.82
N THR A 533 -31.03 17.64 -1.05
CA THR A 533 -31.70 16.61 -0.22
C THR A 533 -32.20 15.42 -1.05
N MET A 534 -32.71 15.65 -2.25
CA MET A 534 -33.11 14.56 -3.16
C MET A 534 -31.90 13.77 -3.70
N THR A 535 -30.76 14.43 -3.91
CA THR A 535 -29.49 13.78 -4.27
C THR A 535 -28.97 12.90 -3.14
N GLU A 536 -28.92 13.43 -1.91
CA GLU A 536 -28.54 12.69 -0.69
C GLU A 536 -29.45 11.48 -0.44
N MET A 537 -30.75 11.62 -0.67
CA MET A 537 -31.74 10.56 -0.42
C MET A 537 -31.72 9.44 -1.46
N TRP A 538 -31.52 9.79 -2.75
CA TRP A 538 -31.76 8.85 -3.86
C TRP A 538 -30.55 8.52 -4.72
N VAL A 539 -29.43 9.25 -4.60
CA VAL A 539 -28.20 9.01 -5.39
C VAL A 539 -27.04 8.56 -4.50
N GLU A 540 -26.74 9.29 -3.44
CA GLU A 540 -25.62 8.99 -2.55
C GLU A 540 -25.62 7.59 -1.89
N PRO A 541 -26.77 6.92 -1.61
CA PRO A 541 -26.78 5.54 -1.09
C PRO A 541 -26.18 4.49 -2.05
N TYR A 542 -25.87 4.87 -3.29
CA TYR A 542 -25.26 4.03 -4.32
C TYR A 542 -23.88 4.52 -4.74
N THR A 543 -23.65 5.84 -4.76
CA THR A 543 -22.43 6.48 -5.27
C THR A 543 -21.44 6.90 -4.18
N GLY A 544 -21.86 6.85 -2.91
CA GLY A 544 -21.22 7.60 -1.84
C GLY A 544 -21.41 9.11 -2.02
N LYS A 545 -20.79 9.89 -1.12
CA LYS A 545 -20.88 11.35 -1.14
C LYS A 545 -20.30 11.97 -2.41
N LEU A 546 -21.08 12.84 -3.05
CA LEU A 546 -20.65 13.56 -4.23
C LEU A 546 -19.85 14.81 -3.83
N SER A 547 -18.71 15.03 -4.48
CA SER A 547 -17.78 16.13 -4.16
C SER A 547 -17.53 17.10 -5.32
N ALA A 548 -18.22 16.88 -6.44
CA ALA A 548 -18.12 17.69 -7.65
C ALA A 548 -19.51 17.98 -8.22
N LEU A 549 -19.77 19.24 -8.53
CA LEU A 549 -20.97 19.74 -9.21
C LEU A 549 -20.59 20.15 -10.64
N TYR A 550 -21.23 19.55 -11.62
CA TYR A 550 -21.19 19.97 -13.01
C TYR A 550 -22.53 20.58 -13.36
N CYS A 551 -22.60 21.92 -13.29
CA CYS A 551 -23.84 22.69 -13.45
C CYS A 551 -24.54 22.31 -14.77
N PRO A 552 -25.81 21.87 -14.74
CA PRO A 552 -26.57 21.53 -15.94
C PRO A 552 -26.60 22.67 -16.95
N PHE A 553 -26.66 22.31 -18.23
CA PHE A 553 -26.62 23.25 -19.36
C PHE A 553 -25.37 24.16 -19.44
N GLY A 554 -24.42 24.02 -18.51
CA GLY A 554 -23.31 24.95 -18.31
C GLY A 554 -23.68 26.20 -17.51
N ASP A 555 -24.92 26.32 -17.04
CA ASP A 555 -25.47 27.50 -16.37
C ASP A 555 -24.88 27.64 -14.96
N HIS A 556 -23.77 28.36 -14.86
CA HIS A 556 -22.99 28.45 -13.63
C HIS A 556 -23.43 29.55 -12.67
N ILE A 557 -23.05 29.35 -11.42
CA ILE A 557 -23.39 30.20 -10.26
C ILE A 557 -22.16 30.86 -9.63
N GLU A 558 -21.00 30.83 -10.29
CA GLU A 558 -19.75 31.38 -9.76
C GLU A 558 -19.86 32.85 -9.31
N ALA A 559 -20.69 33.64 -10.01
CA ALA A 559 -20.97 35.04 -9.69
C ALA A 559 -22.08 35.23 -8.61
N ASP A 560 -22.62 34.14 -8.07
CA ASP A 560 -23.64 34.08 -7.01
C ASP A 560 -23.04 33.37 -5.76
N PRO A 561 -22.51 34.15 -4.81
CA PRO A 561 -21.85 33.59 -3.63
C PRO A 561 -22.78 32.78 -2.74
N ASP A 562 -24.06 33.13 -2.65
CA ASP A 562 -25.03 32.43 -1.79
C ASP A 562 -25.31 31.02 -2.32
N LYS A 563 -25.51 30.88 -3.63
CA LYS A 563 -25.69 29.56 -4.28
C LYS A 563 -24.42 28.74 -4.22
N THR A 564 -23.28 29.34 -4.54
CA THR A 564 -21.97 28.68 -4.53
C THR A 564 -21.65 28.13 -3.14
N LYS A 565 -21.90 28.93 -2.10
CA LYS A 565 -21.66 28.57 -0.70
C LYS A 565 -22.49 27.36 -0.25
N ILE A 566 -23.76 27.26 -0.65
CA ILE A 566 -24.62 26.10 -0.29
C ILE A 566 -24.01 24.80 -0.80
N TYR A 567 -23.54 24.78 -2.05
CA TYR A 567 -22.86 23.61 -2.59
C TYR A 567 -21.56 23.30 -1.83
N THR A 568 -20.75 24.30 -1.49
CA THR A 568 -19.55 24.10 -0.66
C THR A 568 -19.88 23.54 0.73
N GLU A 569 -20.89 24.09 1.42
CA GLU A 569 -21.34 23.61 2.74
C GLU A 569 -21.90 22.17 2.68
N SER A 570 -22.48 21.76 1.55
CA SER A 570 -22.89 20.38 1.27
C SER A 570 -21.73 19.45 0.83
N GLY A 571 -20.50 19.95 0.69
CA GLY A 571 -19.30 19.16 0.37
C GLY A 571 -18.88 19.13 -1.11
N TYR A 572 -19.50 19.95 -1.97
CA TYR A 572 -19.14 20.07 -3.38
C TYR A 572 -17.92 20.98 -3.57
N MET A 573 -16.75 20.40 -3.33
CA MET A 573 -15.43 21.06 -3.43
C MET A 573 -15.01 21.44 -4.85
N LEU A 574 -15.59 20.82 -5.89
CA LEU A 574 -15.39 21.23 -7.29
C LEU A 574 -16.72 21.68 -7.87
N GLN A 575 -16.75 22.87 -8.47
CA GLN A 575 -17.94 23.41 -9.15
C GLN A 575 -17.56 23.75 -10.60
N SER A 576 -18.46 23.51 -11.56
CA SER A 576 -18.12 23.66 -12.98
C SER A 576 -19.27 24.15 -13.86
N GLY A 577 -18.97 25.12 -14.73
CA GLY A 577 -19.83 25.62 -15.80
C GLY A 577 -19.22 25.51 -17.19
N TYR A 578 -19.93 25.96 -18.22
CA TYR A 578 -19.37 26.02 -19.56
C TYR A 578 -18.39 27.19 -19.74
N GLY A 579 -17.34 26.98 -20.53
CA GLY A 579 -16.40 28.01 -20.95
C GLY A 579 -15.62 27.63 -22.22
N ALA A 580 -15.21 28.63 -22.99
CA ALA A 580 -14.47 28.46 -24.25
C ALA A 580 -12.94 28.41 -24.08
N TRP A 581 -12.44 28.52 -22.85
CA TRP A 581 -11.01 28.47 -22.50
C TRP A 581 -10.85 27.72 -21.19
N PRO A 582 -9.70 27.05 -20.94
CA PRO A 582 -9.41 26.48 -19.64
C PRO A 582 -9.23 27.61 -18.60
N TYR A 583 -10.07 27.58 -17.58
CA TYR A 583 -10.11 28.54 -16.48
C TYR A 583 -10.39 27.81 -15.17
N TRP A 584 -9.77 28.32 -14.10
CA TRP A 584 -10.03 27.87 -12.74
C TRP A 584 -10.03 29.03 -11.75
N HIS A 585 -10.63 28.83 -10.59
CA HIS A 585 -10.61 29.78 -9.48
C HIS A 585 -10.62 29.01 -8.15
N GLY A 586 -9.81 29.47 -7.19
CA GLY A 586 -9.85 28.97 -5.82
C GLY A 586 -10.70 29.90 -4.97
N GLY A 587 -11.87 29.42 -4.54
CA GLY A 587 -12.76 30.11 -3.60
C GLY A 587 -12.61 29.60 -2.16
N ASP A 588 -13.50 30.05 -1.29
CA ASP A 588 -13.54 29.61 0.11
C ASP A 588 -14.10 28.18 0.21
N GLY A 589 -13.22 27.18 0.35
CA GLY A 589 -13.57 25.76 0.47
C GLY A 589 -13.90 25.03 -0.84
N TYR A 590 -13.74 25.65 -2.01
CA TYR A 590 -14.01 25.04 -3.31
C TYR A 590 -13.11 25.56 -4.44
N VAL A 591 -12.93 24.74 -5.47
CA VAL A 591 -12.33 25.11 -6.75
C VAL A 591 -13.43 25.19 -7.82
N TYR A 592 -13.50 26.30 -8.54
CA TYR A 592 -14.29 26.39 -9.78
C TYR A 592 -13.45 26.02 -11.00
N VAL A 593 -14.03 25.31 -11.98
CA VAL A 593 -13.41 25.01 -13.28
C VAL A 593 -14.39 25.16 -14.46
N SER A 594 -13.96 25.81 -15.52
CA SER A 594 -14.70 25.84 -16.80
C SER A 594 -14.53 24.52 -17.56
N ARG A 595 -15.58 24.05 -18.25
CA ARG A 595 -15.50 22.98 -19.25
C ARG A 595 -16.02 23.40 -20.62
N THR A 596 -15.39 22.95 -21.69
CA THR A 596 -15.87 23.16 -23.05
C THR A 596 -16.80 22.03 -23.46
N PHE A 597 -17.99 22.37 -23.97
CA PHE A 597 -18.97 21.39 -24.43
C PHE A 597 -18.75 21.02 -25.90
N LEU A 598 -18.51 19.74 -26.16
CA LEU A 598 -18.41 19.18 -27.50
C LEU A 598 -19.76 18.56 -27.92
N SER A 599 -20.29 19.07 -29.03
CA SER A 599 -21.64 18.75 -29.54
C SER A 599 -21.67 18.84 -31.07
N GLY A 600 -22.70 18.31 -31.72
CA GLY A 600 -22.85 18.41 -33.17
C GLY A 600 -23.01 19.84 -33.71
N ALA A 601 -23.51 20.78 -32.90
CA ALA A 601 -23.46 22.20 -33.20
C ALA A 601 -22.05 22.78 -33.03
N GLY A 602 -21.32 22.37 -31.97
CA GLY A 602 -19.91 22.69 -31.79
C GLY A 602 -19.06 22.24 -32.97
N LEU A 603 -19.27 21.02 -33.49
CA LEU A 603 -18.55 20.52 -34.67
C LEU A 603 -18.86 21.31 -35.95
N ARG A 604 -20.08 21.84 -36.11
CA ARG A 604 -20.45 22.71 -37.23
C ARG A 604 -19.89 24.13 -37.11
N GLN A 605 -19.70 24.62 -35.89
CA GLN A 605 -19.27 25.99 -35.60
C GLN A 605 -18.12 26.00 -34.57
N PRO A 606 -16.96 25.37 -34.84
CA PRO A 606 -15.94 25.07 -33.82
C PRO A 606 -15.35 26.30 -33.11
N ARG A 607 -15.48 27.49 -33.71
CA ARG A 607 -15.00 28.76 -33.14
C ARG A 607 -15.87 29.34 -32.04
N THR A 608 -17.16 28.99 -31.95
CA THR A 608 -18.07 29.55 -30.93
C THR A 608 -17.71 29.08 -29.52
N VAL A 609 -17.19 27.85 -29.42
CA VAL A 609 -16.74 27.17 -28.19
C VAL A 609 -15.24 26.85 -28.21
N ASN A 610 -14.51 27.36 -29.21
CA ASN A 610 -13.05 27.24 -29.34
C ASN A 610 -12.55 25.77 -29.29
N LEU A 611 -13.16 24.91 -30.11
CA LEU A 611 -12.82 23.49 -30.25
C LEU A 611 -11.56 23.23 -31.08
N GLU A 612 -11.11 24.22 -31.87
CA GLU A 612 -9.92 24.11 -32.75
C GLU A 612 -8.64 23.75 -31.97
N ARG A 613 -8.60 24.03 -30.64
CA ARG A 613 -7.52 23.63 -29.73
C ARG A 613 -7.45 22.11 -29.49
N PHE A 614 -8.61 21.45 -29.44
CA PHE A 614 -8.75 20.00 -29.23
C PHE A 614 -8.67 19.21 -30.52
N LEU A 615 -9.28 19.69 -31.60
CA LEU A 615 -9.55 18.88 -32.80
C LEU A 615 -9.80 19.72 -34.07
N ASP A 616 -9.65 19.10 -35.23
CA ASP A 616 -10.22 19.54 -36.50
C ASP A 616 -11.63 18.97 -36.63
N ALA A 617 -12.63 19.83 -36.39
CA ALA A 617 -14.03 19.44 -36.44
C ALA A 617 -14.51 18.98 -37.83
N GLY A 618 -13.83 19.41 -38.90
CA GLY A 618 -14.13 18.98 -40.27
C GLY A 618 -13.74 17.53 -40.53
N GLN A 619 -12.75 17.00 -39.80
CA GLN A 619 -12.31 15.60 -39.85
C GLN A 619 -13.06 14.72 -38.85
N VAL A 620 -13.47 15.27 -37.70
CA VAL A 620 -14.27 14.54 -36.70
C VAL A 620 -15.68 14.28 -37.22
N MET A 621 -16.37 15.33 -37.69
CA MET A 621 -17.80 15.30 -38.00
C MET A 621 -18.18 14.24 -39.04
N ASP A 622 -19.12 13.36 -38.69
CA ASP A 622 -19.71 12.42 -39.63
C ASP A 622 -20.78 13.13 -40.48
N ARG A 623 -20.48 13.32 -41.76
CA ARG A 623 -21.37 13.99 -42.74
C ARG A 623 -22.21 13.00 -43.55
N GLU A 624 -21.98 11.71 -43.42
CA GLU A 624 -22.77 10.67 -44.09
C GLU A 624 -23.99 10.33 -43.24
N SER A 625 -23.78 10.18 -41.93
CA SER A 625 -24.87 9.86 -40.98
C SER A 625 -25.71 11.07 -40.57
N ARG A 626 -25.13 12.29 -40.52
CA ARG A 626 -25.85 13.48 -40.03
C ARG A 626 -26.68 14.18 -41.12
N PRO A 627 -27.81 14.82 -40.75
CA PRO A 627 -28.54 15.71 -41.65
C PRO A 627 -27.66 16.83 -42.22
N LEU A 628 -27.87 17.15 -43.50
CA LEU A 628 -27.34 18.35 -44.13
C LEU A 628 -27.91 19.58 -43.41
N GLY A 629 -27.07 20.23 -42.60
CA GLY A 629 -27.50 21.38 -41.82
C GLY A 629 -27.94 22.54 -42.70
N ASN A 630 -29.02 23.22 -42.31
CA ASN A 630 -29.34 24.55 -42.83
C ASN A 630 -28.15 25.48 -42.51
N ARG A 631 -27.62 26.15 -43.54
CA ARG A 631 -26.48 27.07 -43.44
C ARG A 631 -26.87 28.40 -42.79
#